data_AF-A0A932L2U2-F1
#
_entry.id   AF-A0A932L2U2-F1
#
_cell.length_a   1.000
_cell.length_b   1.000
_cell.length_c   1.000
_cell.angle_alpha   90.00
_cell.angle_beta   90.00
_cell.angle_gamma   90.00
#
_symmetry.space_group_name_H-M   'P 1'
#
loop_
_entity.id
_entity.type
_entity.pdbx_description
1 polymer ?
#
loop_
_entity_poly.entity_id
_entity_poly.type
_entity_poly.pdbx_seq_one_letter_code
_entity_poly.pdbx_strand_id
1 'polypeptide(L)' 'MPNVYNWQLGREMSYPHEERHPQWQFAFVFNINRCIGCQTCTMACK' A
#
# COMPACT_ATOMS: atom_id res chain seq x y z
N MET A 1 -18.73 8.14 -7.11
CA MET A 1 -17.40 7.94 -6.47
C MET A 1 -16.98 9.29 -5.90
N PRO A 2 -16.51 9.38 -4.65
CA PRO A 2 -15.96 10.61 -4.12
C PRO A 2 -14.76 11.09 -4.95
N ASN A 3 -14.62 12.40 -5.08
CA ASN A 3 -13.43 13.05 -5.61
C ASN A 3 -12.49 13.31 -4.42
N VAL A 4 -11.30 12.71 -4.44
CA VAL A 4 -10.33 12.77 -3.34
C VAL A 4 -9.00 13.34 -3.84
N TYR A 5 -8.31 14.09 -2.97
CA TYR A 5 -6.97 14.57 -3.31
C TYR A 5 -5.92 13.48 -3.06
N ASN A 6 -5.33 12.94 -4.13
CA ASN A 6 -4.24 11.99 -4.01
C ASN A 6 -2.91 12.72 -3.86
N TRP A 7 -2.49 12.90 -2.61
CA TRP A 7 -1.17 13.39 -2.21
C TRP A 7 0.05 12.65 -2.78
N GLN A 8 -0.06 11.37 -3.15
CA GLN A 8 1.05 10.63 -3.81
C GLN A 8 1.23 11.05 -5.28
N LEU A 9 0.15 11.51 -5.92
CA LEU A 9 0.14 11.94 -7.32
C LEU A 9 0.04 13.47 -7.48
N GLY A 10 -0.27 14.20 -6.42
CA GLY A 10 -0.44 15.65 -6.41
C GLY A 10 -1.66 16.14 -7.21
N ARG A 11 -2.74 15.36 -7.29
CA ARG A 11 -3.96 15.73 -8.04
C ARG A 11 -5.24 15.14 -7.46
N GLU A 12 -6.36 15.76 -7.79
CA GLU A 12 -7.69 15.20 -7.52
C GLU A 12 -7.96 13.99 -8.44
N MET A 13 -8.60 12.96 -7.87
CA MET A 13 -9.02 11.77 -8.62
C MET A 13 -10.29 11.17 -8.03
N SER A 14 -11.07 10.49 -8.86
CA SER A 14 -12.17 9.66 -8.38
C SER A 14 -11.61 8.40 -7.70
N TYR A 15 -12.02 8.16 -6.46
CA TYR A 15 -11.64 6.97 -5.70
C TYR A 15 -12.89 6.34 -5.08
N PRO A 16 -12.98 4.99 -4.94
CA PRO A 16 -14.15 4.37 -4.34
C PRO A 16 -14.35 4.72 -2.87
N HIS A 17 -13.29 5.07 -2.15
CA HIS A 17 -13.32 5.37 -0.72
C HIS A 17 -13.16 6.85 -0.44
N GLU A 18 -13.67 7.28 0.70
CA GLU A 18 -13.46 8.64 1.20
C GLU A 18 -12.00 8.91 1.52
N GLU A 19 -11.63 10.18 1.46
CA GLU A 19 -10.28 10.66 1.76
C GLU A 19 -9.93 10.42 3.23
N ARG A 20 -8.76 9.81 3.48
CA ARG A 20 -8.22 9.63 4.83
C ARG A 20 -6.74 10.01 4.87
N HIS A 21 -6.38 10.79 5.88
CA HIS A 21 -5.01 11.21 6.18
C HIS A 21 -4.57 10.63 7.53
N PRO A 22 -4.16 9.34 7.58
CA PRO A 22 -3.72 8.75 8.83
C PRO A 22 -2.41 9.40 9.29
N GLN A 23 -2.23 9.56 10.61
CA GLN A 23 -0.97 10.08 11.18
C GLN A 23 0.24 9.17 10.90
N TRP A 24 -0.01 7.90 10.55
CA TRP A 24 0.97 6.84 10.38
C TRP A 24 0.46 5.89 9.28
N GLN A 25 1.32 5.57 8.31
CA GLN A 25 1.03 4.58 7.27
C GLN A 25 2.07 3.47 7.33
N PHE A 26 1.62 2.27 7.69
CA PHE A 26 2.47 1.08 7.66
C PHE A 26 2.54 0.53 6.22
N ALA A 27 3.75 0.34 5.71
CA ALA A 27 3.99 -0.14 4.35
C ALA A 27 5.25 -1.02 4.30
N PHE A 28 5.31 -1.92 3.32
CA PHE A 28 6.47 -2.78 3.07
C PHE A 28 6.95 -2.64 1.63
N VAL A 29 8.25 -2.81 1.43
CA VAL A 29 8.86 -2.91 0.09
C VAL A 29 9.62 -4.23 0.01
N PHE A 30 9.25 -5.05 -0.97
CA PHE A 30 9.89 -6.34 -1.21
C PHE A 30 10.87 -6.25 -2.38
N ASN A 31 12.08 -6.74 -2.18
CA ASN A 31 13.07 -6.87 -3.26
C ASN A 31 12.88 -8.22 -3.97
N ILE A 32 12.23 -8.19 -5.12
CA ILE A 32 11.96 -9.40 -5.92
C ILE A 32 13.22 -10.05 -6.48
N ASN A 33 14.33 -9.30 -6.62
CA ASN A 33 15.61 -9.86 -7.07
C ASN A 33 16.35 -10.65 -5.96
N ARG A 34 15.91 -10.52 -4.70
CA ARG A 34 16.44 -11.27 -3.54
C ARG A 34 15.50 -12.37 -3.05
N CYS A 35 14.28 -12.44 -3.58
CA CYS A 35 13.32 -13.45 -3.19
C CYS A 35 13.73 -14.81 -3.79
N ILE A 36 13.89 -15.82 -2.93
CA ILE A 36 14.22 -17.20 -3.35
C ILE A 36 13.01 -18.14 -3.32
N GLY A 37 11.80 -17.62 -3.05
CA GLY A 37 10.57 -18.42 -3.05
C GLY A 37 10.49 -19.51 -1.97
N CYS A 38 11.25 -19.40 -0.87
CA CYS A 38 11.36 -20.45 0.15
C CYS A 38 10.12 -20.64 1.04
N GLN A 39 9.07 -19.84 0.89
CA GLN A 39 7.83 -19.89 1.69
C GLN A 39 7.98 -19.68 3.21
N THR A 40 9.14 -19.22 3.69
CA THR A 40 9.35 -18.98 5.13
C THR A 40 8.42 -17.91 5.69
N CYS A 41 8.18 -16.82 4.95
CA CYS A 41 7.26 -15.76 5.39
C CYS A 41 5.81 -16.26 5.52
N THR A 42 5.37 -17.13 4.60
CA THR A 42 4.04 -17.77 4.65
C THR A 42 3.89 -18.67 5.88
N MET A 43 4.93 -19.46 6.19
CA MET A 43 4.95 -20.29 7.41
C MET A 43 4.97 -19.45 8.69
N ALA A 44 5.64 -18.30 8.69
CA ALA A 44 5.76 -17.43 9.86
C ALA A 44 4.49 -16.59 10.14
N CYS A 45 3.73 -16.20 9.11
CA CYS A 45 2.51 -15.40 9.24
C CYS A 45 1.27 -16.22 9.62
N LYS A 46 1.45 -17.51 9.91
CA LYS A 46 0.37 -18.45 10.23
C LYS A 46 -0.14 -18.24 11.66
#